data_AF-A0A651FHG7-F1
#
_entry.id   AF-A0A651FHG7-F1
#
_cell.length_a   1.000
_cell.length_b   1.000
_cell.length_c   1.000
_cell.angle_alpha   90.00
_cell.angle_beta   90.00
_cell.angle_gamma   90.00
#
_symmetry.space_group_name_H-M   'P 1'
#
loop_
_entity.id
_entity.type
_entity.pdbx_description
1 polymer ?
#
loop_
_entity_poly.entity_id
_entity_poly.type
_entity_poly.pdbx_seq_one_letter_code
_entity_poly.pdbx_strand_id
1 'polypeptide(L)' 'MSKGKILPFPRRRRSPDVTPEMAAKIKYLLALSITQHDIAAHFGINQGRVSEINTGMKFPGIEPPRQLDLF' A
#
# COMPACT_ATOMS: atom_id res chain seq x y z
N MET A 1 -29.06 -1.98 39.37
CA MET A 1 -28.44 -1.26 38.23
C MET A 1 -27.37 -2.15 37.62
N SER A 2 -27.66 -2.79 36.48
CA SER A 2 -26.66 -3.62 35.79
C SER A 2 -25.73 -2.71 34.99
N LYS A 3 -24.43 -2.73 35.31
CA LYS A 3 -23.41 -2.01 34.52
C LYS A 3 -23.37 -2.66 33.14
N GLY A 4 -23.78 -1.92 32.11
CA GLY A 4 -23.66 -2.36 30.73
C GLY A 4 -22.22 -2.76 30.42
N LYS A 5 -22.00 -3.98 29.91
CA LYS A 5 -20.68 -4.41 29.45
C LYS A 5 -20.34 -3.58 28.21
N ILE A 6 -19.42 -2.63 28.35
CA ILE A 6 -18.83 -1.92 27.21
C ILE A 6 -17.92 -2.93 26.50
N LEU A 7 -18.27 -3.32 25.28
CA LEU A 7 -17.38 -4.11 24.44
C LEU A 7 -16.22 -3.23 23.98
N PRO A 8 -14.96 -3.68 24.10
CA PRO A 8 -13.82 -2.90 23.63
C PRO A 8 -13.94 -2.68 22.12
N PHE A 9 -13.59 -1.48 21.66
CA PHE A 9 -13.57 -1.17 20.24
C PHE A 9 -12.61 -2.15 19.53
N PRO A 10 -13.02 -2.78 18.40
CA PRO A 10 -12.16 -3.69 17.68
C PRO A 10 -10.86 -2.98 17.29
N ARG A 11 -9.74 -3.70 17.40
CA ARG A 11 -8.42 -3.16 17.02
C ARG A 11 -8.50 -2.62 15.59
N ARG A 12 -8.01 -1.40 15.37
CA ARG A 12 -7.95 -0.81 14.02
C ARG A 12 -7.24 -1.77 13.08
N ARG A 13 -7.84 -2.02 11.92
CA ARG A 13 -7.20 -2.78 10.84
C ARG A 13 -5.94 -2.05 10.42
N ARG A 14 -4.82 -2.77 10.28
CA ARG A 14 -3.58 -2.22 9.75
C ARG A 14 -3.50 -2.55 8.26
N SER A 15 -3.01 -1.62 7.47
CA SER A 15 -2.60 -1.90 6.10
C SER A 15 -1.54 -3.01 6.13
N PRO A 16 -1.55 -3.93 5.15
CA PRO A 16 -0.44 -4.87 5.00
C PRO A 16 0.86 -4.11 4.75
N ASP A 17 1.98 -4.77 5.07
CA ASP A 17 3.31 -4.28 4.77
C ASP A 17 3.60 -4.42 3.26
N VAL A 18 4.33 -3.45 2.71
CA VAL A 18 4.73 -3.46 1.31
C VAL A 18 5.96 -4.35 1.16
N THR A 19 5.90 -5.34 0.27
CA THR A 19 7.03 -6.21 -0.05
C THR A 19 7.94 -5.57 -1.10
N PRO A 20 9.21 -6.02 -1.26
CA PRO A 20 10.08 -5.61 -2.34
C PRO A 20 9.44 -5.72 -3.73
N GLU A 21 8.77 -6.85 -3.98
CA GLU A 21 8.07 -7.12 -5.25
C GLU A 21 6.92 -6.13 -5.46
N MET A 22 6.09 -5.89 -4.42
CA MET A 22 5.01 -4.92 -4.49
C MET A 22 5.55 -3.51 -4.76
N ALA A 23 6.64 -3.11 -4.12
CA ALA A 23 7.28 -1.81 -4.35
C ALA A 23 7.76 -1.65 -5.80
N ALA A 24 8.33 -2.70 -6.41
CA ALA A 24 8.73 -2.70 -7.82
C ALA A 24 7.52 -2.48 -8.75
N LYS A 25 6.41 -3.20 -8.49
CA LYS A 25 5.16 -3.03 -9.26
C LYS A 25 4.53 -1.65 -9.06
N ILE A 26 4.55 -1.12 -7.84
CA ILE A 26 4.11 0.26 -7.53
C ILE A 26 4.93 1.27 -8.34
N LYS A 27 6.26 1.15 -8.35
CA LYS A 27 7.15 2.03 -9.13
C LYS A 27 6.84 1.98 -10.63
N TYR A 28 6.55 0.80 -11.18
CA TYR A 28 6.14 0.65 -12.57
C TYR A 28 4.83 1.41 -12.86
N LEU A 29 3.81 1.23 -12.02
CA LEU A 29 2.52 1.91 -12.20
C LEU A 29 2.62 3.44 -12.01
N LEU A 30 3.46 3.91 -11.10
CA LEU A 30 3.78 5.34 -10.95
C LEU A 30 4.44 5.90 -12.22
N ALA A 31 5.35 5.16 -12.84
CA ALA A 31 5.96 5.55 -14.12
C ALA A 31 4.94 5.62 -15.26
N LEU A 32 3.86 4.84 -15.21
CA LEU A 32 2.71 4.92 -16.10
C LEU A 32 1.71 6.04 -15.74
N SER A 33 2.03 6.90 -14.78
CA SER A 33 1.17 8.00 -14.31
C SER A 33 -0.18 7.55 -13.72
N ILE A 34 -0.28 6.29 -13.26
CA ILE A 34 -1.46 5.83 -12.53
C ILE A 34 -1.53 6.55 -11.17
N THR A 35 -2.74 6.93 -10.76
CA THR A 35 -2.90 7.69 -9.51
C THR A 35 -2.51 6.83 -8.30
N GLN A 36 -1.93 7.46 -7.28
CA GLN A 36 -1.58 6.74 -6.05
C GLN A 36 -2.81 6.12 -5.36
N HIS A 37 -4.00 6.69 -5.56
CA HIS A 37 -5.25 6.17 -5.03
C HIS A 37 -5.60 4.83 -5.70
N ASP A 38 -5.55 4.75 -7.03
CA ASP A 38 -5.85 3.53 -7.78
C ASP A 38 -4.80 2.44 -7.50
N ILE A 39 -3.52 2.82 -7.40
CA ILE A 39 -2.44 1.90 -7.00
C ILE A 39 -2.72 1.33 -5.60
N ALA A 40 -3.10 2.20 -4.65
CA ALA A 40 -3.39 1.77 -3.29
C ALA A 40 -4.60 0.82 -3.23
N ALA A 41 -5.65 1.11 -4.00
CA ALA A 41 -6.82 0.25 -4.14
C ALA A 41 -6.45 -1.11 -4.75
N HIS A 42 -5.62 -1.12 -5.80
CA HIS A 42 -5.16 -2.35 -6.46
C HIS A 42 -4.41 -3.29 -5.51
N PHE A 43 -3.51 -2.75 -4.68
CA PHE A 43 -2.73 -3.55 -3.72
C PHE A 43 -3.40 -3.74 -2.36
N GLY A 44 -4.57 -3.15 -2.12
CA GLY A 44 -5.25 -3.20 -0.82
C GLY A 44 -4.44 -2.56 0.32
N ILE A 45 -3.70 -1.50 0.03
CA ILE A 45 -2.81 -0.80 0.97
C ILE A 45 -3.28 0.64 1.21
N ASN A 46 -2.78 1.27 2.26
CA ASN A 46 -3.02 2.71 2.46
C ASN A 46 -2.27 3.54 1.40
N GLN A 47 -2.89 4.61 0.88
CA GLN A 47 -2.24 5.53 -0.07
C GLN A 47 -0.89 6.08 0.45
N GLY A 48 -0.77 6.34 1.76
CA GLY A 48 0.50 6.77 2.35
C GLY A 48 1.66 5.80 2.11
N ARG A 49 1.39 4.49 1.99
CA ARG A 49 2.41 3.49 1.62
C ARG A 49 2.89 3.68 0.19
N VAL A 50 1.99 3.99 -0.74
CA VAL A 50 2.36 4.32 -2.13
C VAL A 50 3.21 5.60 -2.16
N SER A 51 2.85 6.60 -1.36
CA SER A 51 3.65 7.82 -1.24
C SER A 51 5.05 7.57 -0.69
N GLU A 52 5.22 6.68 0.31
CA GLU A 52 6.53 6.27 0.83
C GLU A 52 7.41 5.62 -0.26
N ILE A 53 6.81 4.88 -1.21
CA ILE A 53 7.52 4.33 -2.37
C ILE A 53 7.87 5.44 -3.38
N ASN A 54 6.90 6.30 -3.70
CA ASN A 54 7.06 7.35 -4.71
C ASN A 54 8.16 8.35 -4.36
N THR A 55 8.28 8.72 -3.07
CA THR A 55 9.31 9.64 -2.60
C THR A 55 10.68 8.98 -2.41
N GLY A 56 10.77 7.65 -2.59
CA GLY A 56 11.98 6.89 -2.31
C GLY A 56 12.28 6.68 -0.82
N MET A 57 11.38 7.08 0.09
CA MET A 57 11.54 6.85 1.54
C MET A 57 11.66 5.34 1.87
N LYS A 58 10.95 4.50 1.12
CA LYS A 58 11.06 3.04 1.20
C LYS A 58 11.45 2.44 -0.14
N PHE A 59 12.25 1.38 -0.06
CA PHE A 59 12.75 0.63 -1.21
C PHE A 59 13.43 1.51 -2.29
N PRO A 60 14.35 2.44 -1.93
CA PRO A 60 14.94 3.39 -2.89
C PRO A 60 15.63 2.69 -4.06
N GLY A 61 16.39 1.61 -3.81
CA GLY A 61 17.16 0.88 -4.84
C GLY A 61 16.42 -0.25 -5.55
N ILE A 62 15.10 -0.38 -5.39
CA ILE A 62 14.33 -1.35 -6.16
C ILE A 62 13.95 -0.75 -7.51
N GLU A 63 14.37 -1.41 -8.58
CA GLU A 63 13.97 -1.03 -9.94
C GLU A 63 12.58 -1.59 -10.28
N PRO A 64 11.76 -0.84 -11.03
CA PRO A 64 10.53 -1.38 -11.58
C PRO A 64 10.84 -2.52 -12.58
N PRO A 65 9.95 -3.52 -12.72
CA PRO A 65 10.09 -4.51 -13.78
C PRO A 65 10.04 -3.85 -15.17
N ARG A 66 10.64 -4.49 -16.18
CA ARG A 66 10.56 -4.01 -17.58
C ARG A 66 9.14 -4.08 -18.14
N GLN A 67 8.40 -5.10 -17.74
CA GLN A 67 7.02 -5.34 -18.12
C GLN A 67 6.29 -5.85 -16.88
N LEU A 68 5.10 -5.31 -16.65
CA LEU A 68 4.19 -5.83 -15.64
C LEU A 68 3.16 -6.69 -16.36
N ASP A 69 3.14 -7.99 -16.04
CA ASP A 69 2.05 -8.86 -16.46
C ASP A 69 0.83 -8.51 -15.60
N LEU A 70 0.01 -7.61 -16.15
CA LEU A 70 -1.31 -7.31 -15.64
C LEU A 70 -2.23 -8.40 -16.22
N PHE A 71 -2.54 -9.38 -15.38
CA PHE A 71 -3.39 -10.57 -15.64
C PHE A 71 -2.66 -11.78 -16.26
#